data_AF-A0A9E1KXP7-F1
#
_entry.id   AF-A0A9E1KXP7-F1
#
_cell.length_a   1.000
_cell.length_b   1.000
_cell.length_c   1.000
_cell.angle_alpha   90.00
_cell.angle_beta   90.00
_cell.angle_gamma   90.00
#
_symmetry.space_group_name_H-M   'P 1'
#
loop_
_entity.id
_entity.type
_entity.pdbx_description
1 polymer ?
#
loop_
_entity_poly.entity_id
_entity_poly.type
_entity_poly.pdbx_seq_one_letter_code
_entity_poly.pdbx_strand_id
1 'polypeptide(L)'
;MGKFNFVISLLLVCASTSPLFAQTNIWDGVYSEEQASRGQLAYRANCESCHGSNLGGNSNTPSLLGMSFMFIWEGRSLAELYTKMRENMPS
;
A
#
# COMPACT_ATOMS: atom_id res chain seq x y z
N MET A 1 18.99 65.18 17.06
CA MET A 1 19.53 63.81 16.93
C MET A 1 18.97 62.98 18.08
N GLY A 2 18.10 61.99 17.83
CA GLY A 2 17.51 61.21 18.92
C GLY A 2 16.30 60.33 18.56
N LYS A 3 16.56 59.25 17.82
CA LYS A 3 15.96 57.91 17.91
C LYS A 3 14.42 57.79 17.88
N PHE A 4 13.87 57.62 16.67
CA PHE A 4 12.56 57.02 16.44
C PHE A 4 12.61 55.52 16.79
N ASN A 5 11.83 55.10 17.79
CA ASN A 5 11.65 53.70 18.19
C ASN A 5 10.81 52.98 17.12
N PHE A 6 11.47 52.20 16.27
CA PHE A 6 10.83 51.34 15.28
C PHE A 6 10.66 49.94 15.92
N VAL A 7 9.52 49.73 16.60
CA VAL A 7 9.17 48.41 17.16
C VAL A 7 8.61 47.57 16.01
N ILE A 8 9.49 46.93 15.24
CA ILE A 8 9.10 45.89 14.29
C ILE A 8 8.74 44.65 15.11
N SER A 9 7.44 44.44 15.29
CA SER A 9 6.88 43.18 15.74
C SER A 9 7.33 42.08 14.78
N LEU A 10 8.26 41.25 15.25
CA LEU A 10 8.67 40.00 14.64
C LEU A 10 7.49 39.02 14.72
N LEU A 11 6.63 39.04 13.71
CA LEU A 11 5.70 37.95 13.42
C LEU A 11 6.53 36.75 12.98
N LEU A 12 6.89 35.90 13.95
CA LEU A 12 7.48 34.60 13.74
C LEU A 12 6.40 33.70 13.10
N VAL A 13 6.25 33.77 11.78
CA VAL A 13 5.48 32.80 11.02
C VAL A 13 6.25 31.48 11.09
N CYS A 14 5.80 30.57 11.95
CA CYS A 14 6.21 29.18 11.92
C CYS A 14 5.73 28.59 10.58
N ALA A 15 6.60 28.58 9.57
CA ALA A 15 6.39 27.80 8.37
C ALA A 15 6.48 26.32 8.77
N SER A 16 5.33 25.70 9.01
CA SER A 16 5.20 24.25 9.13
C SER A 16 5.56 23.64 7.78
N THR A 17 6.83 23.32 7.56
CA THR A 17 7.23 22.45 6.46
C THR A 17 6.74 21.05 6.80
N SER A 18 5.48 20.75 6.48
CA SER A 18 5.02 19.37 6.40
C SER A 18 5.95 18.66 5.40
N PRO A 19 6.61 17.56 5.77
CA PRO A 19 7.29 16.77 4.75
C PRO A 19 6.24 16.37 3.72
N LEU A 20 6.47 16.69 2.44
CA LEU A 20 5.75 16.01 1.38
C LEU A 20 6.03 14.52 1.61
N PHE A 21 5.01 13.77 2.00
CA PHE A 21 5.11 12.32 2.02
C PHE A 21 5.55 11.91 0.62
N ALA A 22 6.75 11.35 0.51
CA ALA A 22 7.18 10.70 -0.71
C ALA A 22 6.10 9.66 -1.04
N GLN A 23 5.42 9.83 -2.17
CA GLN A 23 4.47 8.84 -2.66
C GLN A 23 5.26 7.58 -2.95
N THR A 24 5.15 6.61 -2.05
CA THR A 24 5.69 5.26 -2.27
C THR A 24 4.86 4.62 -3.37
N ASN A 25 5.54 4.21 -4.43
CA ASN A 25 4.92 3.56 -5.56
C ASN A 25 4.99 2.05 -5.39
N ILE A 26 3.95 1.32 -5.79
CA ILE A 26 3.96 -0.14 -5.79
C ILE A 26 5.05 -0.72 -6.69
N TRP A 27 5.46 0.03 -7.72
CA TRP A 27 6.51 -0.38 -8.66
C TRP A 27 7.92 -0.34 -8.07
N ASP A 28 8.12 0.39 -6.95
CA ASP A 28 9.43 0.49 -6.28
C ASP A 28 9.71 -0.72 -5.36
N GLY A 29 8.76 -1.64 -5.25
CA GLY A 29 8.80 -2.74 -4.29
C GLY A 29 8.33 -2.28 -2.91
N VAL A 30 7.23 -2.87 -2.42
CA VAL A 30 6.59 -2.51 -1.15
C VAL A 30 6.77 -3.56 -0.05
N TYR A 31 7.56 -4.60 -0.34
CA TYR A 31 7.86 -5.68 0.60
C TYR A 31 9.27 -6.24 0.37
N SER A 32 9.88 -6.78 1.43
CA SER A 32 11.16 -7.49 1.41
C SER A 32 10.99 -8.96 1.04
N GLU A 33 12.08 -9.62 0.64
CA GLU A 33 12.06 -11.05 0.36
C GLU A 33 11.65 -11.88 1.59
N GLU A 34 12.04 -11.47 2.80
CA GLU A 34 11.63 -12.12 4.04
C GLU A 34 10.13 -11.95 4.29
N GLN A 35 9.54 -10.81 3.93
CA GLN A 35 8.09 -10.62 3.97
C GLN A 35 7.39 -11.54 2.97
N ALA A 36 7.94 -11.70 1.76
CA ALA A 36 7.43 -12.60 0.74
C ALA A 36 7.44 -14.07 1.22
N SER A 37 8.55 -14.50 1.83
CA SER A 37 8.71 -15.84 2.38
C SER A 37 7.68 -16.14 3.48
N ARG A 38 7.48 -15.20 4.42
CA ARG A 38 6.41 -15.33 5.42
C ARG A 38 5.02 -15.36 4.79
N GLY A 39 4.78 -14.53 3.77
CA GLY A 39 3.54 -14.50 2.99
C GLY A 39 3.24 -15.82 2.30
N GLN A 40 4.26 -16.50 1.76
CA GLN A 40 4.12 -17.82 1.15
C GLN A 40 3.62 -18.87 2.16
N LEU A 41 4.17 -18.88 3.37
CA LEU A 41 3.71 -19.80 4.42
C LEU A 41 2.24 -19.54 4.79
N ALA A 42 1.87 -18.27 4.94
CA ALA A 42 0.48 -17.87 5.19
C ALA A 42 -0.46 -18.26 4.03
N TYR A 43 -0.02 -18.10 2.78
CA TYR A 43 -0.76 -18.49 1.58
C TYR A 43 -1.07 -19.98 1.56
N ARG A 44 -0.05 -20.83 1.79
CA ARG A 44 -0.22 -22.28 1.83
C ARG A 44 -1.23 -22.71 2.91
N ALA A 45 -1.18 -22.06 4.07
CA ALA A 45 -2.03 -22.41 5.20
C ALA A 45 -3.49 -21.96 5.02
N ASN A 46 -3.75 -20.83 4.35
CA ASN A 46 -5.07 -20.17 4.42
C ASN A 46 -5.73 -19.92 3.05
N CYS A 47 -4.98 -19.98 1.95
CA CYS A 47 -5.45 -19.50 0.63
C CYS A 47 -5.35 -20.57 -0.46
N GLU A 48 -4.36 -21.45 -0.37
CA GLU A 48 -4.03 -22.45 -1.39
C GLU A 48 -5.19 -23.39 -1.71
N SER A 49 -6.01 -23.77 -0.73
CA SER A 49 -7.14 -24.67 -0.92
C SER A 49 -8.14 -24.19 -1.98
N CYS A 50 -8.27 -22.87 -2.16
CA CYS A 50 -9.16 -22.26 -3.14
C CYS A 50 -8.36 -21.67 -4.32
N HIS A 51 -7.28 -20.93 -4.05
CA HIS A 51 -6.52 -20.21 -5.08
C HIS A 51 -5.42 -21.04 -5.77
N GLY A 52 -5.22 -22.29 -5.35
CA GLY A 52 -4.31 -23.25 -5.95
C GLY A 52 -2.84 -23.08 -5.54
N SER A 53 -2.07 -24.16 -5.52
CA SER A 53 -0.65 -24.13 -5.10
C SER A 53 0.24 -23.23 -5.96
N ASN A 54 -0.21 -22.95 -7.19
CA ASN A 54 0.45 -22.09 -8.16
C ASN A 54 -0.22 -20.72 -8.34
N LEU A 55 -1.12 -20.30 -7.44
CA LEU A 55 -1.89 -19.05 -7.53
C LEU A 55 -2.87 -18.97 -8.73
N GLY A 56 -3.05 -20.07 -9.47
CA GLY A 56 -3.81 -20.09 -10.72
C GLY A 56 -5.34 -20.10 -10.55
N GLY A 57 -5.82 -20.28 -9.33
CA GLY A 57 -7.25 -20.44 -9.05
C GLY A 57 -7.83 -21.73 -9.62
N ASN A 58 -9.16 -21.77 -9.74
CA ASN A 58 -9.92 -22.86 -10.33
C ASN A 58 -11.22 -22.32 -10.97
N SER A 59 -12.12 -23.19 -11.41
CA SER A 59 -13.39 -22.78 -12.07
C SER A 59 -14.28 -21.84 -11.24
N ASN A 60 -14.18 -21.88 -9.90
CA ASN A 60 -14.99 -21.10 -8.97
C ASN A 60 -14.17 -20.09 -8.15
N THR A 61 -12.85 -20.03 -8.35
CA THR A 61 -11.96 -19.15 -7.58
C THR A 61 -11.00 -18.45 -8.52
N PRO A 62 -10.91 -17.10 -8.50
CA PRO A 62 -10.09 -16.36 -9.44
C PRO A 62 -8.59 -16.65 -9.25
N SER A 63 -7.87 -16.58 -10.37
CA SER A 63 -6.40 -16.53 -10.39
C SER A 63 -5.89 -15.28 -9.68
N LEU A 64 -4.80 -15.42 -8.93
CA LEU A 64 -4.07 -14.32 -8.28
C LEU A 64 -2.85 -13.87 -9.10
N LEU A 65 -2.74 -14.34 -10.34
CA LEU A 65 -1.70 -13.95 -11.29
C LEU A 65 -2.25 -13.73 -12.70
N GLY A 66 -1.45 -13.06 -13.53
CA GLY A 66 -1.71 -12.90 -14.96
C GLY A 66 -2.85 -11.94 -15.30
N MET A 67 -3.34 -12.05 -16.54
CA MET A 67 -4.26 -11.06 -17.13
C MET A 67 -5.61 -10.97 -16.40
N SER A 68 -6.15 -12.08 -15.90
CA SER A 68 -7.42 -12.08 -15.17
C SER A 68 -7.32 -11.33 -13.84
N PHE A 69 -6.18 -11.43 -13.15
CA PHE A 69 -5.91 -10.63 -11.96
C PHE A 69 -5.78 -9.15 -12.33
N MET A 70 -4.99 -8.83 -13.36
CA MET A 70 -4.80 -7.43 -13.81
C MET A 70 -6.11 -6.78 -14.24
N PHE A 71 -6.98 -7.50 -14.95
CA PHE A 71 -8.29 -6.98 -15.35
C PHE A 71 -9.14 -6.48 -14.16
N ILE A 72 -8.97 -7.06 -12.98
CA ILE A 72 -9.71 -6.68 -11.76
C ILE A 72 -8.99 -5.57 -10.99
N TRP A 73 -7.65 -5.56 -11.00
CA TRP A 73 -6.84 -4.78 -10.05
C TRP A 73 -6.02 -3.65 -10.69
N GLU A 74 -5.89 -3.62 -12.02
CA GLU A 74 -5.21 -2.52 -12.71
C GLU A 74 -5.91 -1.18 -12.43
N GLY A 75 -5.11 -0.16 -12.11
CA GLY A 75 -5.61 1.17 -11.74
C GLY A 75 -6.21 1.29 -10.33
N ARG A 76 -6.32 0.18 -9.59
CA ARG A 76 -6.79 0.17 -8.20
C ARG A 76 -5.64 0.29 -7.21
N SER A 77 -5.96 0.72 -6.00
CA SER A 77 -4.98 0.84 -4.93
C SER A 77 -4.68 -0.51 -4.28
N LEU A 78 -3.46 -0.67 -3.74
CA LEU A 78 -3.11 -1.82 -2.91
C LEU A 78 -4.02 -1.94 -1.67
N ALA A 79 -4.51 -0.81 -1.15
CA ALA A 79 -5.44 -0.77 -0.03
C ALA A 79 -6.77 -1.47 -0.34
N GLU A 80 -7.27 -1.35 -1.57
CA GLU A 80 -8.48 -2.04 -2.00
C GLU A 80 -8.27 -3.55 -2.09
N LEU A 81 -7.11 -4.00 -2.59
CA LEU A 81 -6.76 -5.42 -2.63
C LEU A 81 -6.67 -6.00 -1.20
N TYR A 82 -5.98 -5.28 -0.31
CA TYR A 82 -5.88 -5.66 1.10
C TYR A 82 -7.26 -5.73 1.79
N THR A 83 -8.11 -4.73 1.55
CA THR A 83 -9.48 -4.69 2.09
C THR A 83 -10.28 -5.90 1.63
N LYS A 84 -10.20 -6.25 0.34
CA LYS A 84 -10.87 -7.42 -0.21
C LYS A 84 -10.38 -8.73 0.42
N MET A 85 -9.08 -8.90 0.59
CA MET A 85 -8.51 -10.07 1.26
C MET A 85 -9.00 -10.17 2.69
N ARG A 86 -8.90 -9.08 3.48
CA ARG A 86 -9.28 -9.06 4.90
C ARG A 86 -10.76 -9.33 5.14
N GLU A 87 -11.64 -8.78 4.29
CA GLU A 87 -13.09 -8.81 4.53
C GLU A 87 -13.79 -10.02 3.94
N ASN A 88 -13.15 -10.72 2.99
CA ASN A 88 -13.76 -11.85 2.29
C ASN A 88 -12.92 -13.13 2.37
N MET A 89 -11.77 -13.13 3.06
CA MET A 89 -10.88 -14.28 3.19
C MET A 89 -10.25 -14.34 4.60
N PRO A 90 -9.83 -15.53 5.07
CA PRO A 90 -10.21 -16.85 4.54
C PRO A 90 -11.68 -17.14 4.84
N SER A 91 -12.40 -17.68 3.85
CA SER A 91 -13.82 -18.09 3.99
C SER A 91 -14.01 -19.11 5.10
#